data_AF-A0A919KM72-F1
#
_entry.id   AF-A0A919KM72-F1
#
_cell.length_a   1.000
_cell.length_b   1.000
_cell.length_c   1.000
_cell.angle_alpha   90.00
_cell.angle_beta   90.00
_cell.angle_gamma   90.00
#
_symmetry.space_group_name_H-M   'P 1'
#
loop_
_entity.id
_entity.type
_entity.pdbx_description
1 polymer ?
#
loop_
_entity_poly.entity_id
_entity_poly.type
_entity_poly.pdbx_seq_one_letter_code
_entity_poly.pdbx_strand_id
1 'polypeptide(L)'
;MRASIRPGARHWRHHGLGWLPVELADFEKPNPFDQGWEGLLAGKSVVAAGSNLEMVVTTTEDFAARAGRPFTHWAEHSNGKIDAQEYLAADPVRDDDLRDLLARAAPAFLAGGDARTLRAIPATLRQVWTRLYQAASGSSFYGPRQGGAHGRLHAWQSIAALAAAPTTATPADVVDLARACRWFALDITSDWFWDVWWLSDVALACIGPEPERVAVIAATDTD
;
A
#
# COMPACT_ATOMS: atom_id res chain seq x y z
N MET A 1 39.54 -14.54 1.90
CA MET A 1 38.81 -15.66 1.29
C MET A 1 37.41 -15.19 0.95
N ARG A 2 37.13 -14.95 -0.34
CA ARG A 2 35.79 -14.58 -0.82
C ARG A 2 34.98 -15.87 -0.99
N ALA A 3 33.87 -15.99 -0.25
CA ALA A 3 32.92 -17.09 -0.44
C ALA A 3 32.15 -16.85 -1.74
N SER A 4 32.47 -17.65 -2.76
CA SER A 4 31.73 -17.74 -4.02
C SER A 4 30.41 -18.47 -3.76
N ILE A 5 29.29 -17.77 -3.79
CA ILE A 5 27.95 -18.39 -3.78
C ILE A 5 27.72 -19.00 -5.17
N ARG A 6 27.56 -20.33 -5.23
CA ARG A 6 27.19 -21.04 -6.46
C ARG A 6 25.73 -20.73 -6.82
N PRO A 7 25.41 -20.38 -8.08
CA PRO A 7 24.02 -20.30 -8.52
C PRO A 7 23.52 -21.71 -8.81
N GLY A 8 22.44 -22.12 -8.13
CA GLY A 8 21.71 -23.32 -8.49
C GLY A 8 21.43 -24.26 -7.33
N ALA A 9 20.40 -23.94 -6.55
CA ALA A 9 19.67 -24.97 -5.82
C ALA A 9 18.18 -24.81 -6.14
N ARG A 10 17.63 -25.78 -6.90
CA ARG A 10 16.25 -25.75 -7.43
C ARG A 10 15.18 -25.68 -6.33
N HIS A 11 15.52 -25.99 -5.08
CA HIS A 11 14.58 -26.03 -3.95
C HIS A 11 14.16 -24.64 -3.43
N TRP A 12 14.95 -23.58 -3.63
CA TRP A 12 14.59 -22.23 -3.17
C TRP A 12 13.38 -21.66 -3.92
N ARG A 13 13.14 -22.11 -5.16
CA ARG A 13 12.02 -21.65 -5.99
C ARG A 13 10.64 -22.05 -5.46
N HIS A 14 10.59 -23.04 -4.56
CA HIS A 14 9.35 -23.52 -3.95
C HIS A 14 9.17 -23.00 -2.51
N HIS A 15 10.16 -22.30 -1.97
CA HIS A 15 10.04 -21.62 -0.67
C HIS A 15 9.22 -20.33 -0.84
N GLY A 16 8.39 -19.95 0.13
CA GLY A 16 7.55 -18.75 0.03
C GLY A 16 8.34 -17.44 -0.23
N LEU A 17 9.60 -17.39 0.21
CA LEU A 17 10.52 -16.28 -0.08
C LEU A 17 11.19 -16.35 -1.46
N GLY A 18 11.10 -17.49 -2.16
CA GLY A 18 11.73 -17.72 -3.46
C GLY A 18 11.12 -16.93 -4.61
N TRP A 19 9.96 -16.30 -4.38
CA TRP A 19 9.36 -15.35 -5.31
C TRP A 19 10.10 -14.01 -5.33
N LEU A 20 10.75 -13.60 -4.23
CA LEU A 20 11.44 -12.31 -4.17
C LEU A 20 12.70 -12.28 -5.03
N PRO A 21 13.04 -11.13 -5.65
CA PRO A 21 14.33 -10.96 -6.30
C PRO A 21 15.44 -11.02 -5.25
N VAL A 22 16.55 -11.66 -5.61
CA VAL A 22 17.72 -11.80 -4.73
C VAL A 22 18.34 -10.44 -4.43
N GLU A 23 18.36 -9.57 -5.44
CA GLU A 23 18.78 -8.17 -5.30
C GLU A 23 17.61 -7.27 -4.94
N LEU A 24 17.92 -6.14 -4.31
CA LEU A 24 16.95 -5.10 -4.02
C LEU A 24 16.56 -4.39 -5.32
N ALA A 25 15.26 -4.29 -5.59
CA ALA A 25 14.73 -3.43 -6.63
C ALA A 25 15.01 -1.95 -6.29
N ASP A 26 14.97 -1.07 -7.30
CA ASP A 26 15.37 0.33 -7.13
C ASP A 26 14.48 1.12 -6.17
N PHE A 27 13.21 0.75 -6.04
CA PHE A 27 12.30 1.34 -5.05
C PHE A 27 12.57 0.83 -3.63
N GLU A 28 13.29 -0.30 -3.46
CA GLU A 28 13.66 -0.83 -2.15
C GLU A 28 14.92 -0.18 -1.60
N LYS A 29 15.78 0.36 -2.48
CA LYS A 29 17.04 0.98 -2.09
C LYS A 29 16.76 2.31 -1.38
N PRO A 30 17.37 2.57 -0.20
CA PRO A 30 17.17 3.81 0.52
C PRO A 30 17.65 5.00 -0.33
N ASN A 31 16.90 6.10 -0.27
CA ASN A 31 17.29 7.39 -0.83
C ASN A 31 17.38 8.41 0.31
N PRO A 32 18.57 8.94 0.65
CA PRO A 32 18.72 9.89 1.74
C PRO A 32 18.02 11.23 1.49
N PHE A 33 17.59 11.49 0.24
CA PHE A 33 16.85 12.70 -0.13
C PHE A 33 15.34 12.51 -0.11
N ASP A 34 14.84 11.29 0.11
CA ASP A 34 13.39 11.07 0.24
C ASP A 34 12.94 11.59 1.61
N GLN A 35 11.88 12.38 1.60
CA GLN A 35 11.21 12.78 2.82
C GLN A 35 10.60 11.53 3.47
N GLY A 36 10.78 11.40 4.79
CA GLY A 36 10.07 10.40 5.57
C GLY A 36 8.56 10.57 5.44
N TRP A 37 7.80 9.54 5.85
CA TRP A 37 6.35 9.51 5.70
C TRP A 37 5.66 10.76 6.29
N GLU A 38 6.12 11.24 7.44
CA GLU A 38 5.52 12.38 8.13
C GLU A 38 5.85 13.70 7.39
N GLY A 39 7.04 13.78 6.79
CA GLY A 39 7.39 14.88 5.89
C GLY A 39 6.56 14.87 4.60
N LEU A 40 6.28 13.67 4.06
CA LEU A 40 5.36 13.50 2.93
C LEU A 40 3.96 13.97 3.27
N LEU A 41 3.41 13.64 4.45
CA LEU A 41 2.06 14.07 4.86
C LEU A 41 1.95 15.61 5.04
N ALA A 42 3.07 16.30 5.31
CA ALA A 42 3.13 17.76 5.28
C ALA A 42 3.14 18.36 3.85
N GLY A 43 3.21 17.52 2.82
CA GLY A 43 3.25 17.90 1.41
C GLY A 43 1.94 18.47 0.86
N LYS A 44 1.96 18.93 -0.40
CA LYS A 44 0.76 19.47 -1.04
C LYS A 44 -0.19 18.35 -1.45
N SER A 45 -1.45 18.46 -1.04
CA SER A 45 -2.52 17.63 -1.57
C SER A 45 -2.87 18.05 -2.98
N VAL A 46 -3.31 17.10 -3.81
CA VAL A 46 -4.04 17.39 -5.03
C VAL A 46 -5.37 18.07 -4.65
N VAL A 47 -5.75 19.07 -5.44
CA VAL A 47 -7.02 19.79 -5.28
C VAL A 47 -8.12 18.99 -5.95
N ALA A 48 -9.25 18.81 -5.27
CA ALA A 48 -10.39 18.11 -5.83
C ALA A 48 -10.99 18.86 -7.03
N ALA A 49 -11.27 18.14 -8.11
CA ALA A 49 -11.85 18.68 -9.33
C ALA A 49 -13.35 19.04 -9.19
N GLY A 50 -14.05 18.47 -8.22
CA GLY A 50 -15.51 18.53 -8.14
C GLY A 50 -16.19 17.61 -9.16
N SER A 51 -15.47 16.60 -9.67
CA SER A 51 -15.99 15.68 -10.67
C SER A 51 -16.94 14.66 -10.05
N ASN A 52 -17.87 14.14 -10.86
CA ASN A 52 -18.78 13.08 -10.47
C ASN A 52 -18.60 11.85 -11.35
N LEU A 53 -17.52 11.10 -11.09
CA LEU A 53 -17.24 9.84 -11.76
C LEU A 53 -18.12 8.72 -11.19
N GLU A 54 -18.81 8.01 -12.08
CA GLU A 54 -19.47 6.75 -11.75
C GLU A 54 -18.41 5.68 -11.50
N MET A 55 -18.67 4.82 -10.52
CA MET A 55 -17.76 3.76 -10.11
C MET A 55 -18.50 2.56 -9.54
N VAL A 56 -17.86 1.40 -9.62
CA VAL A 56 -18.31 0.17 -8.97
C VAL A 56 -17.19 -0.40 -8.10
N VAL A 57 -17.57 -1.03 -6.99
CA VAL A 57 -16.64 -1.78 -6.14
C VAL A 57 -16.34 -3.12 -6.79
N THR A 58 -15.07 -3.42 -7.00
CA THR A 58 -14.57 -4.68 -7.60
C THR A 58 -13.72 -5.50 -6.64
N THR A 59 -13.63 -5.07 -5.37
CA THR A 59 -12.89 -5.74 -4.30
C THR A 59 -13.19 -7.24 -4.25
N THR A 60 -12.14 -8.05 -4.38
CA THR A 60 -12.20 -9.50 -4.15
C THR A 60 -11.50 -9.87 -2.85
N GLU A 61 -11.82 -11.04 -2.29
CA GLU A 61 -11.12 -11.56 -1.11
C GLU A 61 -9.62 -11.74 -1.35
N ASP A 62 -9.20 -12.19 -2.54
CA ASP A 62 -7.78 -12.33 -2.90
C ASP A 62 -7.07 -10.98 -2.90
N PHE A 63 -7.68 -9.96 -3.52
CA PHE A 63 -7.16 -8.60 -3.51
C PHE A 63 -7.01 -8.09 -2.07
N ALA A 64 -8.07 -8.16 -1.26
CA ALA A 64 -8.05 -7.64 0.10
C ALA A 64 -7.00 -8.34 0.96
N ALA A 65 -6.87 -9.67 0.85
CA ALA A 65 -5.89 -10.45 1.58
C ALA A 65 -4.44 -10.12 1.18
N ARG A 66 -4.17 -9.91 -0.12
CA ARG A 66 -2.82 -9.56 -0.60
C ARG A 66 -2.46 -8.11 -0.31
N ALA A 67 -3.37 -7.17 -0.53
CA ALA A 67 -3.17 -5.75 -0.26
C ALA A 67 -2.97 -5.49 1.25
N GLY A 68 -3.77 -6.14 2.10
CA GLY A 68 -3.72 -6.01 3.56
C GLY A 68 -2.63 -6.81 4.26
N ARG A 69 -1.88 -7.65 3.54
CA ARG A 69 -0.90 -8.59 4.10
C ARG A 69 0.16 -7.98 5.04
N PRO A 70 0.70 -6.77 4.79
CA PRO A 70 1.58 -6.07 5.73
C PRO A 70 1.02 -5.90 7.13
N PHE A 71 -0.31 -5.78 7.24
CA PHE A 71 -1.02 -5.38 8.45
C PHE A 71 -1.71 -6.54 9.16
N THR A 72 -1.70 -7.76 8.59
CA THR A 72 -2.45 -8.90 9.15
C THR A 72 -2.08 -9.18 10.60
N HIS A 73 -0.79 -9.03 10.94
CA HIS A 73 -0.33 -9.22 12.32
C HIS A 73 -0.83 -8.16 13.32
N TRP A 74 -1.25 -6.98 12.86
CA TRP A 74 -1.93 -5.97 13.69
C TRP A 74 -3.32 -6.45 14.07
N ALA A 75 -4.07 -7.02 13.12
CA ALA A 75 -5.38 -7.58 13.39
C ALA A 75 -5.33 -8.89 14.19
N GLU A 76 -4.29 -9.72 13.98
CA GLU A 76 -4.16 -11.02 14.66
C GLU A 76 -3.67 -10.91 16.11
N HIS A 77 -2.76 -9.96 16.39
CA HIS A 77 -2.09 -9.85 17.68
C HIS A 77 -2.43 -8.57 18.45
N SER A 78 -3.38 -7.77 17.95
CA SER A 78 -3.80 -6.51 18.55
C SER A 78 -5.26 -6.22 18.15
N ASN A 79 -5.71 -4.97 18.25
CA ASN A 79 -7.04 -4.51 17.83
C ASN A 79 -7.04 -3.88 16.42
N GLY A 80 -6.03 -4.22 15.61
CA GLY A 80 -5.81 -3.60 14.31
C GLY A 80 -6.96 -3.82 13.33
N LYS A 81 -7.24 -2.80 12.52
CA LYS A 81 -8.27 -2.82 11.47
C LYS A 81 -7.62 -2.65 10.12
N ILE A 82 -8.20 -3.28 9.10
CA ILE A 82 -7.73 -3.21 7.72
C ILE A 82 -8.94 -2.94 6.83
N ASP A 83 -8.83 -1.96 5.94
CA ASP A 83 -9.80 -1.68 4.90
C ASP A 83 -9.10 -1.62 3.54
N ALA A 84 -9.38 -2.62 2.70
CA ALA A 84 -8.76 -2.77 1.38
C ALA A 84 -9.87 -2.79 0.34
N GLN A 85 -9.86 -1.82 -0.58
CA GLN A 85 -10.89 -1.70 -1.61
C GLN A 85 -10.29 -1.52 -3.00
N GLU A 86 -10.95 -2.11 -3.99
CA GLU A 86 -10.70 -1.91 -5.40
C GLU A 86 -11.97 -1.35 -6.06
N TYR A 87 -11.76 -0.37 -6.93
CA TYR A 87 -12.81 0.33 -7.64
C TYR A 87 -12.49 0.38 -9.14
N LEU A 88 -13.53 0.28 -9.94
CA LEU A 88 -13.50 0.52 -11.38
C LEU A 88 -14.40 1.72 -11.70
N ALA A 89 -13.82 2.79 -12.22
CA ALA A 89 -14.53 3.96 -12.70
C ALA A 89 -15.02 3.77 -14.15
N ALA A 90 -16.07 4.49 -14.53
CA ALA A 90 -16.58 4.48 -15.90
C ALA A 90 -15.65 5.20 -16.90
N ASP A 91 -14.82 6.13 -16.41
CA ASP A 91 -13.87 6.92 -17.20
C ASP A 91 -12.49 6.95 -16.51
N PRO A 92 -11.40 7.23 -17.25
CA PRO A 92 -10.06 7.43 -16.69
C PRO A 92 -10.03 8.41 -15.51
N VAL A 93 -9.58 7.94 -14.35
CA VAL A 93 -9.47 8.73 -13.12
C VAL A 93 -8.24 9.62 -13.19
N ARG A 94 -8.41 10.94 -13.06
CA ARG A 94 -7.30 11.88 -12.92
C ARG A 94 -6.89 12.01 -11.45
N ASP A 95 -5.72 12.60 -11.21
CA ASP A 95 -5.22 12.82 -9.84
C ASP A 95 -6.22 13.64 -9.01
N ASP A 96 -6.85 14.64 -9.63
CA ASP A 96 -7.82 15.56 -9.02
C ASP A 96 -9.21 14.96 -8.83
N ASP A 97 -9.49 13.78 -9.41
CA ASP A 97 -10.75 13.05 -9.21
C ASP A 97 -10.71 12.15 -7.97
N LEU A 98 -9.51 11.74 -7.52
CA LEU A 98 -9.34 10.71 -6.50
C LEU A 98 -10.06 11.04 -5.20
N ARG A 99 -10.00 12.29 -4.72
CA ARG A 99 -10.66 12.69 -3.48
C ARG A 99 -12.18 12.54 -3.58
N ASP A 100 -12.76 13.05 -4.66
CA ASP A 100 -14.21 13.06 -4.82
C ASP A 100 -14.75 11.65 -5.09
N LEU A 101 -13.97 10.82 -5.79
CA LEU A 101 -14.23 9.40 -5.95
C LEU A 101 -14.31 8.70 -4.58
N LEU A 102 -13.28 8.85 -3.73
CA LEU A 102 -13.26 8.20 -2.42
C LEU A 102 -14.33 8.74 -1.46
N ALA A 103 -14.61 10.04 -1.52
CA ALA A 103 -15.69 10.65 -0.75
C ALA A 103 -17.06 10.04 -1.08
N ARG A 104 -17.30 9.67 -2.35
CA ARG A 104 -18.52 8.96 -2.78
C ARG A 104 -18.49 7.48 -2.45
N ALA A 105 -17.34 6.84 -2.63
CA ALA A 105 -17.13 5.42 -2.36
C ALA A 105 -17.33 5.07 -0.88
N ALA A 106 -17.05 6.05 0.00
CA ALA A 106 -17.16 5.95 1.45
C ALA A 106 -16.54 4.66 2.03
N PRO A 107 -15.25 4.35 1.74
CA PRO A 107 -14.56 3.26 2.41
C PRO A 107 -14.60 3.43 3.93
N ALA A 108 -14.47 2.31 4.65
CA ALA A 108 -14.64 2.26 6.09
C ALA A 108 -13.68 3.21 6.83
N PHE A 109 -12.47 3.42 6.30
CA PHE A 109 -11.51 4.35 6.90
C PHE A 109 -11.91 5.83 6.85
N LEU A 110 -13.00 6.19 6.15
CA LEU A 110 -13.59 7.54 6.20
C LEU A 110 -14.70 7.67 7.26
N ALA A 111 -15.07 6.59 7.94
CA ALA A 111 -16.18 6.61 8.91
C ALA A 111 -15.94 7.64 10.02
N GLY A 112 -16.95 8.49 10.26
CA GLY A 112 -16.89 9.58 11.25
C GLY A 112 -16.07 10.80 10.79
N GLY A 113 -15.35 10.74 9.67
CA GLY A 113 -14.60 11.86 9.10
C GLY A 113 -15.42 12.73 8.15
N ASP A 114 -14.99 13.98 7.94
CA ASP A 114 -15.47 14.81 6.83
C ASP A 114 -14.64 14.53 5.58
N ALA A 115 -15.22 13.84 4.59
CA ALA A 115 -14.52 13.53 3.34
C ALA A 115 -13.98 14.76 2.58
N ARG A 116 -14.46 15.98 2.89
CA ARG A 116 -13.90 17.23 2.34
C ARG A 116 -12.52 17.56 2.88
N THR A 117 -12.13 17.00 4.02
CA THR A 117 -10.80 17.16 4.62
C THR A 117 -9.82 16.10 4.14
N LEU A 118 -10.29 15.05 3.44
CA LEU A 118 -9.43 14.05 2.83
C LEU A 118 -8.39 14.72 1.93
N ARG A 119 -7.12 14.45 2.21
CA ARG A 119 -5.99 14.88 1.40
C ARG A 119 -5.44 13.68 0.63
N ALA A 120 -5.23 13.88 -0.66
CA ALA A 120 -4.54 12.93 -1.53
C ALA A 120 -3.19 13.54 -1.91
N ILE A 121 -2.11 13.03 -1.32
CA ILE A 121 -0.77 13.61 -1.44
C ILE A 121 0.05 12.71 -2.37
N PRO A 122 0.53 13.21 -3.52
CA PRO A 122 1.32 12.40 -4.43
C PRO A 122 2.54 11.79 -3.74
N ALA A 123 2.72 10.48 -3.89
CA ALA A 123 3.78 9.71 -3.30
C ALA A 123 4.62 9.02 -4.38
N THR A 124 5.88 8.76 -4.08
CA THR A 124 6.71 7.88 -4.92
C THR A 124 6.50 6.42 -4.54
N LEU A 125 6.72 5.50 -5.49
CA LEU A 125 6.71 4.05 -5.21
C LEU A 125 7.68 3.68 -4.06
N ARG A 126 8.81 4.39 -3.92
CA ARG A 126 9.75 4.17 -2.82
C ARG A 126 9.15 4.53 -1.45
N GLN A 127 8.41 5.65 -1.37
CA GLN A 127 7.75 6.05 -0.13
C GLN A 127 6.65 5.06 0.26
N VAL A 128 5.85 4.62 -0.72
CA VAL A 128 4.84 3.56 -0.52
C VAL A 128 5.50 2.26 -0.03
N TRP A 129 6.55 1.79 -0.72
CA TRP A 129 7.32 0.62 -0.31
C TRP A 129 7.83 0.76 1.13
N THR A 130 8.45 1.89 1.44
CA THR A 130 9.05 2.13 2.76
C THR A 130 7.98 2.03 3.84
N ARG A 131 6.80 2.62 3.64
CA ARG A 131 5.71 2.56 4.61
C ARG A 131 5.15 1.15 4.77
N LEU A 132 4.87 0.46 3.67
CA LEU A 132 4.38 -0.93 3.70
C LEU A 132 5.40 -1.87 4.36
N TYR A 133 6.69 -1.70 4.06
CA TYR A 133 7.75 -2.51 4.65
C TYR A 133 7.94 -2.22 6.14
N GLN A 134 7.87 -0.96 6.57
CA GLN A 134 7.92 -0.59 7.99
C GLN A 134 6.76 -1.21 8.76
N ALA A 135 5.55 -1.15 8.22
CA ALA A 135 4.40 -1.83 8.81
C ALA A 135 4.61 -3.35 8.87
N ALA A 136 4.98 -3.98 7.74
CA ALA A 136 5.11 -5.43 7.63
C ALA A 136 6.26 -6.04 8.45
N SER A 137 7.34 -5.29 8.68
CA SER A 137 8.52 -5.76 9.42
C SER A 137 8.55 -5.31 10.89
N GLY A 138 7.66 -4.38 11.24
CA GLY A 138 7.45 -3.88 12.59
C GLY A 138 6.87 -4.94 13.52
N SER A 139 6.62 -4.53 14.75
CA SER A 139 5.71 -5.22 15.67
C SER A 139 4.36 -4.52 15.62
N SER A 140 3.28 -5.24 15.89
CA SER A 140 2.06 -4.62 16.41
C SER A 140 2.29 -4.14 17.84
N PHE A 141 1.31 -3.43 18.41
CA PHE A 141 1.45 -2.91 19.77
C PHE A 141 1.71 -4.01 20.82
N TYR A 142 1.04 -5.17 20.69
CA TYR A 142 1.19 -6.30 21.62
C TYR A 142 1.85 -7.55 21.01
N GLY A 143 2.24 -7.51 19.74
CA GLY A 143 2.76 -8.67 19.02
C GLY A 143 4.28 -8.68 18.84
N PRO A 144 4.84 -9.84 18.48
CA PRO A 144 6.25 -9.94 18.11
C PRO A 144 6.56 -9.17 16.82
N ARG A 145 7.83 -8.86 16.59
CA ARG A 145 8.29 -8.37 15.29
C ARG A 145 8.24 -9.49 14.25
N GLN A 146 7.73 -9.19 13.06
CA GLN A 146 7.59 -10.18 11.98
C GLN A 146 8.91 -10.49 11.25
N GLY A 147 9.91 -9.61 11.37
CA GLY A 147 11.24 -9.79 10.79
C GLY A 147 11.34 -9.37 9.32
N GLY A 148 12.55 -8.98 8.90
CA GLY A 148 12.75 -8.28 7.62
C GLY A 148 12.43 -9.11 6.35
N ALA A 149 12.73 -10.40 6.32
CA ALA A 149 12.51 -11.22 5.11
C ALA A 149 11.01 -11.43 4.81
N HIS A 150 10.20 -11.72 5.84
CA HIS A 150 8.76 -11.86 5.70
C HIS A 150 8.08 -10.50 5.50
N GLY A 151 8.52 -9.46 6.23
CA GLY A 151 8.06 -8.10 6.00
C GLY A 151 8.29 -7.65 4.55
N ARG A 152 9.46 -7.97 3.99
CA ARG A 152 9.78 -7.72 2.57
C ARG A 152 8.80 -8.44 1.64
N LEU A 153 8.56 -9.72 1.88
CA LEU A 153 7.61 -10.50 1.07
C LEU A 153 6.20 -9.89 1.10
N HIS A 154 5.69 -9.57 2.28
CA HIS A 154 4.33 -9.04 2.45
C HIS A 154 4.17 -7.65 1.84
N ALA A 155 5.17 -6.78 1.96
CA ALA A 155 5.18 -5.49 1.30
C ALA A 155 5.17 -5.64 -0.24
N TRP A 156 5.94 -6.58 -0.81
CA TRP A 156 5.91 -6.85 -2.24
C TRP A 156 4.57 -7.40 -2.71
N GLN A 157 3.96 -8.30 -1.93
CA GLN A 157 2.62 -8.85 -2.23
C GLN A 157 1.55 -7.76 -2.24
N SER A 158 1.64 -6.80 -1.33
CA SER A 158 0.74 -5.64 -1.26
C SER A 158 0.94 -4.71 -2.46
N ILE A 159 2.18 -4.33 -2.80
CA ILE A 159 2.47 -3.55 -4.02
C ILE A 159 1.94 -4.25 -5.27
N ALA A 160 2.17 -5.56 -5.39
CA ALA A 160 1.68 -6.35 -6.51
C ALA A 160 0.15 -6.30 -6.62
N ALA A 161 -0.58 -6.44 -5.50
CA ALA A 161 -2.04 -6.35 -5.51
C ALA A 161 -2.55 -4.94 -5.86
N LEU A 162 -1.96 -3.91 -5.25
CA LEU A 162 -2.32 -2.51 -5.51
C LEU A 162 -2.06 -2.11 -6.97
N ALA A 163 -0.96 -2.61 -7.57
CA ALA A 163 -0.60 -2.37 -8.97
C ALA A 163 -1.30 -3.31 -9.97
N ALA A 164 -2.31 -4.08 -9.55
CA ALA A 164 -3.05 -5.04 -10.39
C ALA A 164 -2.20 -6.18 -10.99
N ALA A 165 -1.06 -6.52 -10.38
CA ALA A 165 -0.22 -7.59 -10.88
C ALA A 165 -0.89 -8.96 -10.63
N PRO A 166 -0.99 -9.81 -11.68
CA PRO A 166 -1.56 -11.15 -11.55
C PRO A 166 -0.74 -11.98 -10.55
N THR A 167 -1.37 -12.99 -9.94
CA THR A 167 -0.69 -13.88 -8.97
C THR A 167 0.48 -14.65 -9.56
N THR A 168 0.51 -14.79 -10.89
CA THR A 168 1.60 -15.42 -11.66
C THR A 168 2.70 -14.44 -12.07
N ALA A 169 2.55 -13.15 -11.77
CA ALA A 169 3.53 -12.11 -12.13
C ALA A 169 4.90 -12.40 -11.50
N THR A 170 5.94 -12.16 -12.30
CA THR A 170 7.30 -12.14 -11.80
C THR A 170 7.58 -10.83 -11.05
N PRO A 171 8.61 -10.76 -10.21
CA PRO A 171 9.00 -9.49 -9.59
C PRO A 171 9.30 -8.37 -10.59
N ALA A 172 9.81 -8.70 -11.78
CA ALA A 172 10.06 -7.71 -12.83
C ALA A 172 8.75 -7.11 -13.33
N ASP A 173 7.74 -7.96 -13.60
CA ASP A 173 6.41 -7.50 -14.01
C ASP A 173 5.77 -6.59 -12.94
N VAL A 174 5.92 -6.94 -11.67
CA VAL A 174 5.45 -6.11 -10.54
C VAL A 174 6.14 -4.75 -10.53
N VAL A 175 7.45 -4.71 -10.74
CA VAL A 175 8.21 -3.44 -10.79
C VAL A 175 7.69 -2.55 -11.91
N ASP A 176 7.49 -3.12 -13.10
CA ASP A 176 7.05 -2.37 -14.28
C ASP A 176 5.63 -1.84 -14.10
N LEU A 177 4.70 -2.67 -13.62
CA LEU A 177 3.34 -2.25 -13.30
C LEU A 177 3.31 -1.17 -12.21
N ALA A 178 4.02 -1.39 -11.10
CA ALA A 178 4.04 -0.45 -9.98
C ALA A 178 4.68 0.90 -10.35
N ARG A 179 5.60 0.93 -11.30
CA ARG A 179 6.18 2.18 -11.84
C ARG A 179 5.22 2.93 -12.76
N ALA A 180 4.33 2.22 -13.44
CA ALA A 180 3.32 2.82 -14.30
C ALA A 180 2.11 3.36 -13.50
N CYS A 181 1.96 2.95 -12.25
CA CYS A 181 0.94 3.48 -11.34
C CYS A 181 1.26 4.91 -10.84
N ARG A 182 0.19 5.63 -10.50
CA ARG A 182 0.27 6.87 -9.71
C ARG A 182 -0.11 6.57 -8.27
N TRP A 183 0.74 7.00 -7.33
CA TRP A 183 0.62 6.66 -5.92
C TRP A 183 0.30 7.88 -5.07
N PHE A 184 -0.48 7.66 -4.02
CA PHE A 184 -0.88 8.72 -3.11
C PHE A 184 -0.84 8.22 -1.66
N ALA A 185 -0.29 9.06 -0.78
CA ALA A 185 -0.59 8.98 0.64
C ALA A 185 -1.95 9.65 0.87
N LEU A 186 -2.81 8.99 1.64
CA LEU A 186 -4.08 9.55 2.05
C LEU A 186 -3.96 10.04 3.50
N ASP A 187 -4.49 11.22 3.76
CA ASP A 187 -4.50 11.82 5.09
C ASP A 187 -5.90 12.35 5.39
N ILE A 188 -6.47 11.87 6.49
CA ILE A 188 -7.79 12.26 6.95
C ILE A 188 -7.90 12.04 8.47
N THR A 189 -8.54 12.98 9.15
CA THR A 189 -9.03 12.76 10.51
C THR A 189 -10.39 12.08 10.46
N SER A 190 -10.50 10.89 11.04
CA SER A 190 -11.74 10.10 11.12
C SER A 190 -11.77 9.29 12.41
N ASP A 191 -12.95 8.80 12.78
CA ASP A 191 -13.10 7.94 13.97
C ASP A 191 -12.55 6.52 13.74
N TRP A 192 -12.16 6.20 12.50
CA TRP A 192 -11.65 4.89 12.15
C TRP A 192 -10.20 4.68 12.60
N PHE A 193 -9.37 5.70 12.39
CA PHE A 193 -7.96 5.74 12.81
C PHE A 193 -7.86 6.04 14.31
N TRP A 194 -6.85 5.47 14.95
CA TRP A 194 -6.65 5.65 16.39
C TRP A 194 -5.76 6.87 16.71
N ASP A 195 -4.92 7.32 15.77
CA ASP A 195 -4.03 8.49 15.91
C ASP A 195 -3.07 8.44 17.13
N VAL A 196 -2.72 7.23 17.58
CA VAL A 196 -1.94 7.03 18.82
C VAL A 196 -0.43 7.01 18.59
N TRP A 197 0.05 6.49 17.45
CA TRP A 197 1.49 6.34 17.19
C TRP A 197 1.87 6.63 15.72
N TRP A 198 3.08 7.14 15.47
CA TRP A 198 3.50 7.56 14.11
C TRP A 198 3.53 6.42 13.06
N LEU A 199 3.50 5.16 13.49
CA LEU A 199 3.38 3.98 12.63
C LEU A 199 2.01 3.28 12.68
N SER A 200 1.09 3.70 13.55
CA SER A 200 -0.20 3.01 13.72
C SER A 200 -1.10 3.16 12.51
N ASP A 201 -1.04 4.29 11.81
CA ASP A 201 -2.04 4.63 10.80
C ASP A 201 -1.41 4.70 9.41
N VAL A 202 -1.99 3.95 8.46
CA VAL A 202 -1.55 3.92 7.07
C VAL A 202 -2.78 4.05 6.18
N ALA A 203 -2.74 4.96 5.21
CA ALA A 203 -3.73 5.03 4.15
C ALA A 203 -3.04 5.38 2.82
N LEU A 204 -3.28 4.56 1.81
CA LEU A 204 -2.61 4.60 0.52
C LEU A 204 -3.62 4.41 -0.60
N ALA A 205 -3.45 5.15 -1.69
CA ALA A 205 -4.16 4.92 -2.93
C ALA A 205 -3.20 4.73 -4.10
N CYS A 206 -3.67 3.97 -5.07
CA CYS A 206 -3.00 3.69 -6.32
C CYS A 206 -4.01 3.84 -7.46
N ILE A 207 -3.70 4.71 -8.42
CA ILE A 207 -4.39 4.69 -9.72
C ILE A 207 -3.53 3.84 -10.65
N GLY A 208 -4.15 2.80 -11.21
CA GLY A 208 -3.46 1.81 -12.04
C GLY A 208 -2.91 2.38 -13.35
N PRO A 209 -2.13 1.56 -14.10
CA PRO A 209 -1.73 1.89 -15.47
C PRO A 209 -2.94 1.95 -16.41
N GLU A 210 -3.98 1.17 -16.11
CA GLU A 210 -5.35 1.36 -16.61
C GLU A 210 -6.01 2.40 -15.69
N PRO A 211 -6.17 3.66 -16.14
CA PRO A 211 -6.50 4.79 -15.27
C PRO A 211 -7.91 4.73 -14.69
N GLU A 212 -8.76 3.81 -15.14
CA GLU A 212 -10.10 3.54 -14.60
C GLU A 212 -10.04 2.78 -13.27
N ARG A 213 -8.95 2.06 -12.99
CA ARG A 213 -8.81 1.25 -11.79
C ARG A 213 -8.16 2.05 -10.65
N VAL A 214 -8.83 2.06 -9.50
CA VAL A 214 -8.32 2.64 -8.25
C VAL A 214 -8.27 1.57 -7.18
N ALA A 215 -7.11 1.41 -6.53
CA ALA A 215 -6.93 0.53 -5.39
C ALA A 215 -6.58 1.36 -4.16
N VAL A 216 -7.18 1.04 -3.01
CA VAL A 216 -6.96 1.71 -1.75
C VAL A 216 -6.72 0.69 -0.65
N ILE A 217 -5.79 1.00 0.25
CA ILE A 217 -5.56 0.25 1.47
C ILE A 217 -5.41 1.23 2.63
N ALA A 218 -6.16 0.98 3.70
CA ALA A 218 -5.98 1.62 4.98
C ALA A 218 -5.80 0.57 6.08
N ALA A 219 -4.98 0.88 7.07
CA ALA A 219 -4.75 0.06 8.24
C ALA A 219 -4.49 0.95 9.46
N THR A 220 -4.98 0.51 10.62
CA THR A 220 -4.75 1.15 11.90
C THR A 220 -4.47 0.10 12.98
N ASP A 221 -3.69 0.42 14.01
CA ASP A 221 -3.42 -0.43 15.19
C ASP A 221 -3.29 0.43 16.45
N THR A 222 -3.83 -0.01 17.58
CA THR A 222 -3.64 0.66 18.87
C THR A 222 -3.62 -0.34 20.03
N ASP A 223 -3.46 0.18 21.25
CA ASP A 223 -3.53 -0.52 22.51
C ASP A 223 -4.95 -0.94 22.96
#